data_AF-A0A158GXJ5-F1
#
_entry.id   AF-A0A158GXJ5-F1
#
_cell.length_a   1.000
_cell.length_b   1.000
_cell.length_c   1.000
_cell.angle_alpha   90.00
_cell.angle_beta   90.00
_cell.angle_gamma   90.00
#
_symmetry.space_group_name_H-M   'P 1'
#
loop_
_entity.id
_entity.type
_entity.pdbx_description
1 polymer ?
#
loop_
_entity_poly.entity_id
_entity_poly.type
_entity_poly.pdbx_seq_one_letter_code
_entity_poly.pdbx_strand_id
1 'polypeptide(L)' 'MVFSYRDMMVTPAAVRHGDSFAATARIQDLNGMERSVRLPGHFPNVEEAIRFAIAAGTEFIDFEQGCRAFA' A
#
# COMPACT_ATOMS: atom_id res chain seq x y z
N MET A 1 4.85 10.66 -2.63
CA MET A 1 4.03 11.01 -1.46
C MET A 1 4.22 9.90 -0.45
N VAL A 2 4.53 10.23 0.80
CA VAL A 2 4.65 9.26 1.91
C VAL A 2 3.79 9.78 3.05
N PHE A 3 3.06 8.91 3.73
CA PHE A 3 2.24 9.27 4.87
C PHE A 3 2.42 8.25 5.99
N SER A 4 2.24 8.68 7.24
CA SER A 4 2.28 7.79 8.41
C SER A 4 0.88 7.30 8.75
N TYR A 5 0.73 6.00 9.01
CA TYR A 5 -0.51 5.36 9.43
C TYR A 5 -0.21 4.27 10.47
N ARG A 6 -0.80 4.38 11.67
CA ARG A 6 -0.56 3.48 12.81
C ARG A 6 0.93 3.16 13.05
N ASP A 7 1.73 4.21 13.12
CA ASP A 7 3.19 4.15 13.30
C ASP A 7 3.96 3.47 12.16
N MET A 8 3.32 3.18 11.03
CA MET A 8 3.97 2.67 9.82
C MET A 8 4.01 3.76 8.74
N MET A 9 5.11 3.86 8.01
CA MET A 9 5.22 4.73 6.85
C MET A 9 4.69 4.02 5.61
N VAL A 10 3.72 4.63 4.94
CA VAL A 10 3.11 4.12 3.72
C VAL A 10 3.51 5.01 2.55
N THR A 11 4.17 4.39 1.58
CA THR A 11 4.54 5.02 0.30
C THR A 11 3.73 4.37 -0.81
N PRO A 12 2.57 4.95 -1.19
CA PRO A 12 1.83 4.51 -2.34
C PRO A 12 2.60 4.82 -3.62
N ALA A 13 2.58 3.88 -4.55
CA ALA A 13 3.22 3.98 -5.85
C ALA A 13 2.32 3.34 -6.92
N ALA A 14 2.50 3.79 -8.15
CA ALA A 14 1.85 3.22 -9.31
C ALA A 14 2.95 2.70 -10.23
N VAL A 15 2.89 1.43 -10.58
CA VAL A 15 3.86 0.78 -11.46
C VAL A 15 3.19 0.51 -12.80
N ARG A 16 3.79 1.00 -13.88
CA ARG A 16 3.28 0.72 -15.23
C ARG A 16 3.41 -0.77 -15.54
N HIS A 17 2.33 -1.38 -15.99
CA HIS A 17 2.23 -2.77 -16.38
C HIS A 17 1.50 -2.87 -17.73
N GLY A 18 2.29 -2.84 -18.82
CA GLY A 18 1.79 -2.74 -20.19
C GLY A 18 1.09 -1.40 -20.45
N ASP A 19 -0.18 -1.49 -20.84
CA ASP A 19 -1.08 -0.35 -21.09
C ASP A 19 -1.85 0.11 -19.84
N SER A 20 -1.58 -0.50 -18.69
CA SER A 20 -2.25 -0.20 -17.40
C SER A 20 -1.24 0.13 -16.30
N PHE A 21 -1.74 0.59 -15.15
CA PHE A 21 -0.97 0.83 -13.94
C PHE A 21 -1.42 -0.12 -12.83
N ALA A 22 -0.46 -0.77 -12.19
CA ALA A 22 -0.68 -1.55 -10.98
C ALA A 22 -0.46 -0.66 -9.75
N ALA A 23 -1.39 -0.70 -8.81
CA ALA A 23 -1.23 -0.06 -7.51
C ALA A 23 -0.25 -0.86 -6.64
N THR A 24 0.74 -0.18 -6.06
CA THR A 24 1.67 -0.77 -5.10
C THR A 24 1.76 0.12 -3.87
N ALA A 25 1.95 -0.47 -2.71
CA ALA A 25 2.17 0.26 -1.47
C ALA A 25 3.42 -0.29 -0.80
N ARG A 26 4.35 0.59 -0.47
CA ARG A 26 5.54 0.25 0.32
C ARG A 26 5.26 0.65 1.76
N ILE A 27 5.22 -0.33 2.65
CA ILE A 27 4.92 -0.13 4.07
C ILE A 27 6.20 -0.40 4.84
N GLN A 28 6.65 0.60 5.60
CA GLN A 28 7.82 0.50 6.45
C GLN A 28 7.40 0.65 7.91
N ASP A 29 7.75 -0.32 8.73
CA ASP A 29 7.54 -0.32 10.17
C ASP A 29 8.63 0.51 10.89
N LEU A 30 8.38 0.91 12.14
CA LEU A 30 9.36 1.61 12.99
C LEU A 30 10.67 0.83 13.18
N ASN A 31 10.62 -0.50 13.10
CA ASN A 31 11.81 -1.35 13.19
C ASN A 31 12.65 -1.35 11.89
N GLY A 32 12.28 -0.54 10.89
CA GLY A 32 12.93 -0.48 9.59
C GLY A 32 12.56 -1.64 8.66
N MET A 33 11.66 -2.54 9.09
CA MET A 33 11.14 -3.60 8.24
C MET A 33 10.28 -2.99 7.15
N GLU A 34 10.67 -3.24 5.91
CA GLU A 34 9.96 -2.73 4.75
C GLU A 34 9.30 -3.88 3.98
N ARG A 35 8.05 -3.68 3.61
CA ARG A 35 7.28 -4.62 2.80
C ARG A 35 6.67 -3.88 1.62
N SER A 36 6.91 -4.43 0.44
CA SER A 36 6.25 -3.98 -0.76
C SER A 36 5.03 -4.86 -1.00
N VAL A 37 3.85 -4.26 -0.97
CA VAL A 37 2.57 -4.93 -1.21
C VAL A 37 2.11 -4.55 -2.61
N ARG A 38 1.94 -5.56 -3.46
CA ARG A 38 1.25 -5.38 -4.74
C ARG A 38 -0.24 -5.54 -4.48
N LEU A 39 -1.01 -4.52 -4.82
CA LEU A 39 -2.44 -4.49 -4.58
C LEU A 39 -3.18 -5.02 -5.82
N PRO A 40 -4.30 -5.74 -5.64
CA PRO A 40 -5.09 -6.24 -6.76
C PRO A 40 -5.77 -5.06 -7.47
N GLY A 41 -5.54 -4.91 -8.78
CA GLY A 41 -6.18 -3.89 -9.61
C GLY A 41 -5.31 -3.42 -10.77
N HIS A 42 -5.96 -3.14 -11.89
CA HIS A 42 -5.36 -2.50 -13.06
C HIS A 42 -6.09 -1.18 -13.30
N PHE A 43 -5.34 -0.09 -13.29
CA PHE A 43 -5.88 1.25 -13.43
C PHE A 43 -5.45 1.86 -14.77
N PRO A 44 -6.32 2.62 -15.44
CA PRO A 44 -5.97 3.30 -16.69
C PRO A 44 -4.95 4.41 -16.45
N ASN A 45 -4.97 5.03 -15.25
CA ASN A 45 -4.19 6.23 -14.93
C ASN A 45 -3.43 6.06 -13.61
N VAL A 46 -2.30 6.77 -13.51
CA VAL A 46 -1.47 6.84 -12.28
C VAL A 46 -2.28 7.35 -11.09
N GLU A 47 -3.11 8.37 -11.28
CA GLU A 47 -3.85 9.00 -10.19
C GLU A 47 -4.82 8.02 -9.50
N GLU A 48 -5.54 7.21 -10.29
CA GLU A 48 -6.44 6.19 -9.74
C GLU A 48 -5.67 5.08 -9.03
N ALA A 49 -4.55 4.63 -9.60
CA ALA A 49 -3.68 3.65 -8.97
C ALA A 49 -3.15 4.15 -7.61
N ILE A 50 -2.76 5.43 -7.52
CA ILE A 50 -2.29 6.02 -6.26
C ILE A 50 -3.41 6.15 -5.23
N ARG A 51 -4.61 6.61 -5.63
CA ARG A 51 -5.76 6.70 -4.71
C ARG A 51 -6.13 5.33 -4.15
N PHE A 52 -6.15 4.31 -5.00
CA PHE A 52 -6.40 2.94 -4.57
C PHE A 52 -5.29 2.41 -3.67
N ALA A 53 -4.02 2.71 -4.01
CA ALA A 53 -2.87 2.31 -3.21
C ALA A 53 -2.90 2.88 -1.78
N ILE A 54 -3.41 4.09 -1.60
CA ILE A 54 -3.60 4.72 -0.30
C ILE A 54 -4.65 3.94 0.51
N ALA A 55 -5.85 3.75 -0.04
CA ALA A 55 -6.96 3.09 0.65
C ALA A 55 -6.63 1.63 1.02
N ALA A 56 -6.18 0.85 0.04
CA ALA A 56 -5.87 -0.54 0.26
C ALA A 56 -4.58 -0.73 1.10
N GLY A 57 -3.65 0.23 1.05
CA GLY A 57 -2.48 0.24 1.93
C GLY A 57 -2.86 0.39 3.40
N THR A 58 -3.83 1.25 3.73
CA THR A 58 -4.35 1.39 5.09
C THR A 58 -5.15 0.17 5.54
N GLU A 59 -6.00 -0.39 4.68
CA GLU A 59 -6.77 -1.61 4.98
C GLU A 59 -5.86 -2.82 5.22
N PHE A 60 -4.76 -2.93 4.46
CA PHE A 60 -3.77 -3.99 4.67
C PHE A 60 -3.07 -3.87 6.04
N ILE A 61 -2.76 -2.65 6.48
CA ILE A 61 -2.19 -2.42 7.82
C ILE A 61 -3.21 -2.78 8.90
N ASP A 62 -4.47 -2.38 8.72
CA ASP A 62 -5.56 -2.72 9.64
C ASP A 62 -5.75 -4.23 9.75
N PHE A 63 -5.72 -4.96 8.63
CA PHE A 63 -5.81 -6.41 8.60
C PHE A 63 -4.61 -7.07 9.30
N GLU A 64 -3.39 -6.63 9.00
CA GLU A 64 -2.17 -7.21 9.60
C GLU A 64 -2.08 -6.95 11.11
N GLN A 65 -2.46 -5.76 11.58
CA GLN A 65 -2.52 -5.45 13.00
C GLN A 65 -3.72 -6.13 13.69
N GLY A 66 -4.87 -6.23 13.00
CA GLY A 66 -6.06 -6.92 13.48
C GLY A 66 -5.85 -8.42 13.61
N CYS A 67 -5.18 -9.07 12.65
CA CYS A 67 -4.81 -10.48 12.74
C CYS A 67 -3.80 -10.76 13.87
N ARG A 68 -2.93 -9.81 14.21
CA ARG A 68 -2.04 -9.91 15.38
C ARG A 68 -2.76 -9.80 16.73
N ALA A 69 -3.98 -9.25 16.77
CA ALA A 69 -4.74 -9.13 18.02
C ALA A 69 -5.40 -10.46 18.48
N PHE A 70 -5.37 -11.49 17.65
CA PHE A 70 -5.99 -12.80 17.92
C PHE A 70 -4.99 -13.98 17.94
N ALA A 71 -3.68 -13.72 17.91
CA ALA A 71 -2.64 -14.75 17.92
C ALA A 71 -1.86 -14.76 19.24
#